data_AF-A0A2A9PF57-F1
#
_entry.id   AF-A0A2A9PF57-F1
#
_cell.length_a   1.000
_cell.length_b   1.000
_cell.length_c   1.000
_cell.angle_alpha   90.00
_cell.angle_beta   90.00
_cell.angle_gamma   90.00
#
_symmetry.space_group_name_H-M   'P 1'
#
loop_
_entity.id
_entity.type
_entity.pdbx_description
1 polymer ?
#
loop_
_entity_poly.entity_id
_entity_poly.type
_entity_poly.pdbx_seq_one_letter_code
_entity_poly.pdbx_strand_id
1 'polypeptide(L)'
;MDYLTGLVDDCRLLAVFLAARDVQDICIGIDRRPDAILGFTLFSIPLEEVFFFVTQTYDTGLLDTHTYMSLILAWVTPFLTLQWAAGSHFLLALPRARLLLAVALPSVYLCMVDTLALRRGTWVIEDGTKLGYDVLGLIEVEEVVFFFATNLMIVVGLVTIDYYIAMEEYQMASSPVP
;
A
#
# COMPACT_ATOMS: atom_id res chain seq x y z
N MET A 1 28.87 20.90 9.96
CA MET A 1 27.79 21.16 8.98
C MET A 1 26.73 20.09 9.22
N ASP A 2 26.33 19.91 10.49
CA ASP A 2 25.68 18.67 10.98
C ASP A 2 24.45 18.95 11.85
N TYR A 3 24.20 20.23 12.18
CA TYR A 3 23.01 20.65 12.93
C TYR A 3 21.78 20.85 12.04
N LEU A 4 21.96 21.16 10.76
CA LEU A 4 20.85 21.37 9.82
C LEU A 4 20.26 20.06 9.31
N THR A 5 21.06 19.00 9.20
CA THR A 5 20.59 17.64 8.91
C THR A 5 19.73 17.11 10.05
N GLY A 6 20.24 17.14 11.30
CA GLY A 6 19.45 16.70 12.47
C GLY A 6 18.16 17.51 12.72
N LEU A 7 18.15 18.82 12.42
CA LEU A 7 16.95 19.65 12.55
C LEU A 7 15.90 19.35 11.47
N VAL A 8 16.34 18.98 10.25
CA VAL A 8 15.44 18.52 9.18
C VAL A 8 14.85 17.15 9.54
N ASP A 9 15.62 16.27 10.17
CA ASP A 9 15.17 14.96 10.62
C ASP A 9 14.12 15.09 11.74
N ASP A 10 14.32 15.99 12.71
CA ASP A 10 13.34 16.29 13.77
C ASP A 10 12.03 16.88 13.22
N CYS A 11 12.11 17.82 12.27
CA CYS A 11 10.92 18.39 11.62
C CYS A 11 10.17 17.37 10.75
N ARG A 12 10.87 16.42 10.12
CA ARG A 12 10.27 15.34 9.33
C ARG A 12 9.59 14.31 10.23
N LEU A 13 10.24 13.90 11.30
CA LEU A 13 9.62 13.05 12.32
C LEU A 13 8.37 13.70 12.91
N LEU A 14 8.41 15.01 13.20
CA LEU A 14 7.25 15.73 13.72
C LEU A 14 6.13 15.84 12.68
N ALA A 15 6.43 16.08 11.41
CA ALA A 15 5.44 16.13 10.33
C ALA A 15 4.78 14.76 10.10
N VAL A 16 5.55 13.66 10.22
CA VAL A 16 5.01 12.29 10.18
C VAL A 16 4.19 11.97 11.41
N PHE A 17 4.63 12.31 12.62
CA PHE A 17 3.83 12.13 13.83
C PHE A 17 2.52 12.94 13.79
N LEU A 18 2.51 14.10 13.16
CA LEU A 18 1.30 14.91 12.96
C LEU A 18 0.39 14.33 11.87
N ALA A 19 0.94 13.88 10.73
CA ALA A 19 0.18 13.21 9.67
C ALA A 19 -0.37 11.84 10.13
N ALA A 20 0.42 11.10 10.92
CA ALA A 20 0.05 9.88 11.60
C ALA A 20 -1.12 10.11 12.54
N ARG A 21 -1.06 11.18 13.34
CA ARG A 21 -2.11 11.56 14.27
C ARG A 21 -3.39 11.95 13.54
N ASP A 22 -3.31 12.69 12.43
CA ASP A 22 -4.49 13.05 11.61
C ASP A 22 -5.13 11.83 10.93
N VAL A 23 -4.33 10.91 10.38
CA VAL A 23 -4.84 9.66 9.78
C VAL A 23 -5.44 8.74 10.86
N GLN A 24 -4.81 8.68 12.03
CA GLN A 24 -5.30 7.89 13.16
C GLN A 24 -6.57 8.48 13.75
N ASP A 25 -6.71 9.81 13.82
CA ASP A 25 -7.94 10.48 14.25
C ASP A 25 -9.08 10.31 13.21
N ILE A 26 -8.77 10.20 11.90
CA ILE A 26 -9.74 9.84 10.85
C ILE A 26 -10.21 8.39 10.98
N CYS A 27 -9.30 7.43 11.20
CA CYS A 27 -9.64 6.03 11.38
C CYS A 27 -10.39 5.78 12.71
N ILE A 28 -9.95 6.40 13.82
CA ILE A 28 -10.64 6.37 15.12
C ILE A 28 -12.00 7.09 15.06
N GLY A 29 -12.14 8.11 14.21
CA GLY A 29 -13.39 8.82 13.97
C GLY A 29 -14.44 8.01 13.20
N ILE A 30 -14.00 7.10 12.31
CA ILE A 30 -14.86 6.17 11.58
C ILE A 30 -15.22 4.93 12.44
N ASP A 31 -14.36 4.54 13.39
CA ASP A 31 -14.42 3.23 14.08
C ASP A 31 -15.03 3.20 15.50
N ARG A 32 -15.79 4.22 15.93
CA ARG A 32 -16.50 4.17 17.25
C ARG A 32 -17.73 3.25 17.30
N ARG A 33 -17.76 2.19 16.51
CA ARG A 33 -18.80 1.14 16.50
C ARG A 33 -18.25 -0.05 17.29
N PRO A 34 -18.82 -0.46 18.44
CA PRO A 34 -18.34 -1.63 19.21
C PRO A 34 -18.39 -2.97 18.44
N ASP A 35 -19.00 -2.94 17.25
CA ASP A 35 -19.17 -3.99 16.25
C ASP A 35 -18.06 -4.03 15.18
N ALA A 36 -17.13 -3.06 15.16
CA ALA A 36 -16.09 -2.95 14.12
C ALA A 36 -14.70 -3.48 14.54
N ILE A 37 -14.56 -3.95 15.78
CA ILE A 37 -13.36 -4.69 16.24
C ILE A 37 -13.31 -6.04 15.51
N LEU A 38 -12.49 -6.14 14.46
CA LEU A 38 -12.39 -7.32 13.60
C LEU A 38 -11.52 -8.42 14.24
N GLY A 39 -11.93 -8.90 15.41
CA GLY A 39 -11.72 -10.27 15.86
C GLY A 39 -10.31 -10.83 15.86
N PHE A 40 -9.28 -10.10 16.31
CA PHE A 40 -8.11 -10.61 17.05
C PHE A 40 -7.42 -9.43 17.74
N THR A 41 -7.28 -9.47 19.06
CA THR A 41 -6.64 -8.40 19.84
C THR A 41 -5.30 -8.88 20.38
N LEU A 42 -4.24 -8.09 20.18
CA LEU A 42 -2.94 -8.31 20.81
C LEU A 42 -2.85 -7.39 22.02
N PHE A 43 -2.84 -7.96 23.23
CA PHE A 43 -2.83 -7.16 24.49
C PHE A 43 -3.92 -6.06 24.52
N SER A 44 -5.14 -6.38 24.10
CA SER A 44 -6.30 -5.46 24.04
C SER A 44 -6.24 -4.35 22.97
N ILE A 45 -5.21 -4.37 22.13
CA ILE A 45 -5.06 -3.48 20.97
C ILE A 45 -5.51 -4.25 19.72
N PRO A 46 -6.36 -3.70 18.85
CA PRO A 46 -6.72 -4.32 17.57
C PRO A 46 -5.46 -4.64 16.77
N LEU A 47 -5.41 -5.81 16.13
CA LEU A 47 -4.26 -6.21 15.30
C LEU A 47 -4.01 -5.18 14.17
N GLU A 48 -5.07 -4.54 13.71
CA GLU A 48 -5.08 -3.47 12.72
C GLU A 48 -4.24 -2.28 13.19
N GLU A 49 -4.40 -1.84 14.44
CA GLU A 49 -3.63 -0.73 15.02
C GLU A 49 -2.15 -1.07 15.19
N VAL A 50 -1.84 -2.31 15.59
CA VAL A 50 -0.45 -2.79 15.70
C VAL A 50 0.21 -2.85 14.31
N PHE A 51 -0.55 -3.28 13.30
CA PHE A 51 -0.09 -3.29 11.91
C PHE A 51 0.21 -1.87 11.40
N PHE A 52 -0.70 -0.91 11.61
CA PHE A 52 -0.46 0.49 11.23
C PHE A 52 0.81 1.06 11.87
N PHE A 53 1.04 0.80 13.16
CA PHE A 53 2.24 1.28 13.87
C PHE A 53 3.54 0.70 13.33
N VAL A 54 3.58 -0.62 13.04
CA VAL A 54 4.77 -1.28 12.48
C VAL A 54 5.06 -0.75 11.09
N THR A 55 4.03 -0.62 10.28
CA THR A 55 4.14 -0.19 8.90
C THR A 55 4.59 1.27 8.77
N GLN A 56 4.06 2.16 9.60
CA GLN A 56 4.49 3.56 9.68
C GLN A 56 5.93 3.73 10.17
N THR A 57 6.33 2.93 11.17
CA THR A 57 7.71 2.95 11.70
C THR A 57 8.70 2.44 10.63
N TYR A 58 8.30 1.43 9.87
CA TYR A 58 9.10 0.86 8.78
C TYR A 58 9.30 1.84 7.62
N ASP A 59 8.25 2.53 7.15
CA ASP A 59 8.35 3.52 6.08
C ASP A 59 9.28 4.68 6.48
N THR A 60 9.20 5.11 7.74
CA THR A 60 10.06 6.19 8.27
C THR A 60 11.53 5.78 8.28
N GLY A 61 11.83 4.53 8.67
CA GLY A 61 13.20 4.00 8.62
C GLY A 61 13.72 3.77 7.19
N LEU A 62 12.84 3.54 6.21
CA LEU A 62 13.23 3.38 4.81
C LEU A 62 13.54 4.70 4.11
N LEU A 63 12.84 5.79 4.48
CA LEU A 63 12.99 7.10 3.87
C LEU A 63 14.38 7.73 4.12
N ASP A 64 15.07 7.34 5.19
CA ASP A 64 16.46 7.75 5.46
C ASP A 64 17.44 7.21 4.40
N THR A 65 17.07 6.11 3.73
CA THR A 65 17.84 5.58 2.60
C THR A 65 17.22 6.13 1.31
N HIS A 66 17.78 7.21 0.76
CA HIS A 66 17.36 7.88 -0.48
C HIS A 66 17.50 7.00 -1.75
N THR A 67 16.79 5.87 -1.80
CA THR A 67 16.74 4.94 -2.93
C THR A 67 15.37 5.01 -3.58
N TYR A 68 15.29 4.81 -4.88
CA TYR A 68 14.02 4.84 -5.61
C TYR A 68 13.02 3.79 -5.07
N MET A 69 13.53 2.64 -4.63
CA MET A 69 12.77 1.59 -3.95
C MET A 69 12.04 2.08 -2.69
N SER A 70 12.71 2.85 -1.83
CA SER A 70 12.08 3.31 -0.58
C SER A 70 10.97 4.32 -0.81
N LEU A 71 11.09 5.16 -1.84
CA LEU A 71 10.04 6.08 -2.24
C LEU A 71 8.78 5.35 -2.71
N ILE A 72 8.94 4.30 -3.53
CA ILE A 72 7.82 3.49 -4.01
C ILE A 72 7.12 2.82 -2.83
N LEU A 73 7.88 2.18 -1.94
CA LEU A 73 7.30 1.49 -0.79
C LEU A 73 6.60 2.46 0.16
N ALA A 74 7.25 3.55 0.56
CA ALA A 74 6.66 4.56 1.45
C ALA A 74 5.36 5.17 0.89
N TRP A 75 5.24 5.26 -0.44
CA TRP A 75 4.02 5.73 -1.09
C TRP A 75 2.91 4.68 -1.18
N VAL A 76 3.24 3.45 -1.57
CA VAL A 76 2.25 2.35 -1.75
C VAL A 76 1.61 1.96 -0.42
N THR A 77 2.45 1.88 0.61
CA THR A 77 2.09 1.36 1.92
C THR A 77 0.82 1.97 2.53
N PRO A 78 0.65 3.30 2.68
CA PRO A 78 -0.54 3.89 3.31
C PRO A 78 -1.85 3.54 2.59
N PHE A 79 -1.82 3.32 1.27
CA PHE A 79 -3.03 2.92 0.53
C PHE A 79 -3.36 1.46 0.77
N LEU A 80 -2.37 0.57 0.75
CA LEU A 80 -2.60 -0.85 1.02
C LEU A 80 -3.07 -1.09 2.46
N THR A 81 -2.55 -0.34 3.43
CA THR A 81 -3.00 -0.46 4.82
C THR A 81 -4.45 0.02 4.99
N LEU A 82 -4.83 1.13 4.37
CA LEU A 82 -6.22 1.60 4.35
C LEU A 82 -7.16 0.57 3.72
N GLN A 83 -6.78 0.02 2.55
CA GLN A 83 -7.57 -0.99 1.86
C GLN A 83 -7.68 -2.30 2.65
N TRP A 84 -6.62 -2.69 3.35
CA TRP A 84 -6.61 -3.84 4.24
C TRP A 84 -7.56 -3.66 5.42
N ALA A 85 -7.51 -2.50 6.08
CA ALA A 85 -8.42 -2.18 7.19
C ALA A 85 -9.89 -2.25 6.77
N ALA A 86 -10.21 -1.84 5.54
CA ALA A 86 -11.57 -1.84 5.02
C ALA A 86 -12.08 -3.23 4.56
N GLY A 87 -11.20 -4.11 4.05
CA GLY A 87 -11.62 -5.30 3.30
C GLY A 87 -10.91 -6.62 3.62
N SER A 88 -10.06 -6.69 4.64
CA SER A 88 -9.19 -7.85 4.92
C SER A 88 -9.91 -9.20 4.94
N HIS A 89 -11.08 -9.28 5.59
CA HIS A 89 -11.84 -10.52 5.71
C HIS A 89 -12.31 -11.05 4.34
N PHE A 90 -12.81 -10.16 3.48
CA PHE A 90 -13.25 -10.54 2.14
C PHE A 90 -12.08 -10.88 1.23
N LEU A 91 -10.98 -10.12 1.32
CA LEU A 91 -9.74 -10.38 0.58
C LEU A 91 -9.17 -11.77 0.89
N LEU A 92 -9.21 -12.18 2.16
CA LEU A 92 -8.74 -13.50 2.60
C LEU A 92 -9.71 -14.64 2.20
N ALA A 93 -10.99 -14.34 2.03
CA ALA A 93 -12.00 -15.31 1.58
C ALA A 93 -11.93 -15.59 0.07
N LEU A 94 -11.31 -14.70 -0.72
CA LEU A 94 -11.22 -14.85 -2.16
C LEU A 94 -10.24 -15.95 -2.61
N PRO A 95 -10.52 -16.62 -3.74
CA PRO A 95 -9.57 -17.55 -4.34
C PRO A 95 -8.28 -16.83 -4.73
N ARG A 96 -7.19 -17.09 -3.99
CA ARG A 96 -5.87 -16.45 -4.19
C ARG A 96 -5.39 -16.51 -5.65
N ALA A 97 -5.68 -17.60 -6.36
CA ALA A 97 -5.32 -17.74 -7.77
C ALA A 97 -5.96 -16.67 -8.67
N ARG A 98 -7.21 -16.27 -8.41
CA ARG A 98 -7.91 -15.25 -9.21
C ARG A 98 -7.35 -13.86 -8.94
N LEU A 99 -7.12 -13.56 -7.66
CA LEU A 99 -6.49 -12.30 -7.25
C LEU A 99 -5.10 -12.16 -7.85
N LEU A 100 -4.28 -13.21 -7.74
CA LEU A 100 -2.94 -13.24 -8.31
C LEU A 100 -2.97 -13.12 -9.84
N LEU A 101 -3.90 -13.76 -10.54
CA LEU A 101 -4.03 -13.60 -11.98
C LEU A 101 -4.44 -12.18 -12.38
N ALA A 102 -5.37 -11.57 -11.65
CA ALA A 102 -5.85 -10.21 -11.90
C ALA A 102 -4.74 -9.16 -11.71
N VAL A 103 -3.80 -9.39 -10.78
CA VAL A 103 -2.63 -8.53 -10.57
C VAL A 103 -1.49 -8.88 -11.55
N ALA A 104 -1.20 -10.17 -11.74
CA ALA A 104 -0.05 -10.62 -12.51
C ALA A 104 -0.20 -10.34 -14.00
N LEU A 105 -1.39 -10.50 -14.58
CA LEU A 105 -1.62 -10.25 -16.00
C LEU A 105 -1.26 -8.80 -16.42
N PRO A 106 -1.82 -7.75 -15.80
CA PRO A 106 -1.46 -6.38 -16.13
C PRO A 106 0.00 -6.05 -15.73
N SER A 107 0.50 -6.61 -14.63
CA SER A 107 1.90 -6.39 -14.21
C SER A 107 2.89 -6.91 -15.24
N VAL A 108 2.71 -8.15 -15.71
CA VAL A 108 3.57 -8.74 -16.75
C VAL A 108 3.46 -7.98 -18.06
N TYR A 109 2.25 -7.55 -18.45
CA TYR A 109 2.04 -6.77 -19.65
C TYR A 109 2.81 -5.44 -19.61
N LEU A 110 2.71 -4.69 -18.51
CA LEU A 110 3.40 -3.41 -18.35
C LEU A 110 4.92 -3.59 -18.32
N CYS A 111 5.41 -4.58 -17.58
CA CYS A 111 6.84 -4.92 -17.58
C CYS A 111 7.35 -5.22 -19.00
N MET A 112 6.59 -5.95 -19.82
CA MET A 112 6.98 -6.26 -21.21
C MET A 112 7.03 -5.01 -22.09
N VAL A 113 6.03 -4.13 -21.99
CA VAL A 113 5.99 -2.88 -22.78
C VAL A 113 7.14 -1.95 -22.39
N ASP A 114 7.46 -1.88 -21.10
CA ASP A 114 8.51 -1.05 -20.55
C ASP A 114 9.91 -1.53 -21.00
N THR A 115 10.17 -2.85 -20.91
CA THR A 115 11.38 -3.47 -21.47
C THR A 115 11.58 -3.13 -22.95
N LEU A 116 10.48 -3.15 -23.71
CA LEU A 116 10.50 -2.89 -25.14
C LEU A 116 10.79 -1.42 -25.44
N ALA A 117 10.36 -0.49 -24.59
CA ALA A 117 10.69 0.93 -24.69
C ALA A 117 12.17 1.19 -24.37
N LEU A 118 12.71 0.59 -23.32
CA LEU A 118 14.13 0.70 -22.95
C LEU A 118 15.04 0.12 -24.04
N ARG A 119 14.70 -1.04 -24.59
CA ARG A 119 15.44 -1.66 -25.72
C ARG A 119 15.45 -0.83 -27.00
N ARG A 120 14.47 0.06 -27.17
CA ARG A 120 14.38 0.98 -28.33
C ARG A 120 15.17 2.27 -28.12
N GLY A 121 15.83 2.45 -26.97
CA GLY A 121 16.67 3.60 -26.69
C GLY A 121 15.89 4.92 -26.61
N THR A 122 14.57 4.85 -26.41
CA THR A 122 13.73 6.05 -26.36
C THR A 122 13.89 6.85 -25.06
N TRP A 123 14.40 6.22 -24.01
CA TRP A 123 14.68 6.82 -22.70
C TRP A 123 15.99 6.24 -22.14
N VAL A 124 16.94 7.10 -21.79
CA VAL A 124 18.21 6.76 -21.13
C VAL A 124 18.11 7.27 -19.70
N ILE A 125 18.24 6.40 -18.71
CA ILE A 125 18.12 6.73 -17.29
C ILE A 125 19.52 6.97 -16.72
N GLU A 126 19.75 8.10 -16.03
CA GLU A 126 21.03 8.41 -15.38
C GLU A 126 21.39 7.39 -14.28
N ASP A 127 22.64 6.91 -14.29
CA ASP A 127 23.14 5.76 -13.52
C ASP A 127 23.36 6.01 -12.00
N GLY A 128 22.74 7.04 -11.42
CA GLY A 128 23.12 7.56 -10.08
C GLY A 128 22.38 7.00 -8.87
N THR A 129 21.14 6.52 -9.02
CA THR A 129 20.24 6.20 -7.87
C THR A 129 19.68 4.76 -7.87
N LYS A 130 20.21 3.88 -8.72
CA LYS A 130 19.68 2.54 -8.99
C LYS A 130 20.25 1.49 -8.03
N LEU A 131 19.43 0.52 -7.60
CA LEU A 131 19.89 -0.64 -6.84
C LEU A 131 20.81 -1.61 -7.61
N GLY A 132 20.88 -1.50 -8.95
CA GLY A 132 21.81 -2.27 -9.79
C GLY A 132 21.51 -3.78 -9.92
N TYR A 133 20.31 -4.21 -9.53
CA TYR A 133 19.87 -5.60 -9.67
C TYR A 133 18.90 -5.73 -10.85
N ASP A 134 19.37 -6.40 -11.91
CA ASP A 134 18.55 -6.75 -13.06
C ASP A 134 17.79 -8.05 -12.80
N VAL A 135 16.46 -8.02 -12.92
CA VAL A 135 15.64 -9.22 -12.97
C VAL A 135 15.74 -9.77 -14.40
N LEU A 136 16.22 -11.01 -14.54
CA LEU A 136 16.43 -11.68 -15.84
C LEU A 136 17.40 -10.94 -16.79
N GLY A 137 18.21 -9.99 -16.29
CA GLY A 137 19.18 -9.22 -17.09
C GLY A 137 18.54 -8.22 -18.07
N LEU A 138 17.26 -7.89 -17.87
CA LEU A 138 16.46 -7.13 -18.85
C LEU A 138 15.57 -6.02 -18.27
N ILE A 139 15.23 -6.07 -16.98
CA ILE A 139 14.35 -5.11 -16.29
C ILE A 139 14.91 -4.82 -14.90
N GLU A 140 14.81 -3.56 -14.46
CA GLU A 140 15.23 -3.14 -13.13
C GLU A 140 14.23 -3.63 -12.06
N VAL A 141 14.74 -4.12 -10.91
CA VAL A 141 13.87 -4.65 -9.84
C VAL A 141 12.86 -3.62 -9.33
N GLU A 142 13.24 -2.34 -9.33
CA GLU A 142 12.41 -1.21 -8.87
C GLU A 142 11.15 -1.04 -9.74
N GLU A 143 11.28 -1.20 -11.05
CA GLU A 143 10.18 -1.09 -12.01
C GLU A 143 9.19 -2.25 -11.87
N VAL A 144 9.70 -3.48 -11.68
CA VAL A 144 8.85 -4.65 -11.42
C VAL A 144 8.03 -4.44 -10.15
N VAL A 145 8.67 -3.96 -9.08
CA VAL A 145 8.00 -3.66 -7.82
C VAL A 145 6.97 -2.55 -8.00
N PHE A 146 7.28 -1.49 -8.73
CA PHE A 146 6.34 -0.41 -9.02
C PHE A 146 5.10 -0.90 -9.78
N PHE A 147 5.27 -1.63 -10.89
CA PHE A 147 4.15 -2.15 -11.66
C PHE A 147 3.33 -3.17 -10.88
N PHE A 148 3.99 -4.04 -10.12
CA PHE A 148 3.29 -4.99 -9.27
C PHE A 148 2.49 -4.30 -8.17
N ALA A 149 3.11 -3.37 -7.44
CA ALA A 149 2.49 -2.68 -6.31
C ALA A 149 1.31 -1.80 -6.73
N THR A 150 1.43 -1.07 -7.84
CA THR A 150 0.34 -0.26 -8.38
C THR A 150 -0.83 -1.12 -8.86
N ASN A 151 -0.56 -2.22 -9.58
CA ASN A 151 -1.61 -3.16 -9.97
C ASN A 151 -2.27 -3.85 -8.77
N LEU A 152 -1.48 -4.17 -7.74
CA LEU A 152 -2.01 -4.71 -6.49
C LEU A 152 -2.98 -3.72 -5.83
N MET A 153 -2.57 -2.46 -5.70
CA MET A 153 -3.41 -1.39 -5.13
C MET A 153 -4.71 -1.18 -5.91
N ILE A 154 -4.66 -1.25 -7.25
CA ILE A 154 -5.86 -1.12 -8.09
C ILE A 154 -6.79 -2.32 -7.88
N VAL A 155 -6.28 -3.55 -7.98
CA VAL A 155 -7.11 -4.76 -7.87
C VAL A 155 -7.70 -4.89 -6.48
N VAL A 156 -6.92 -4.67 -5.43
CA VAL A 156 -7.41 -4.70 -4.05
C VAL A 156 -8.45 -3.60 -3.82
N GLY A 157 -8.21 -2.39 -4.35
CA GLY A 157 -9.17 -1.29 -4.27
C GLY A 157 -10.53 -1.62 -4.92
N LEU A 158 -10.52 -2.20 -6.12
CA LEU A 158 -11.75 -2.62 -6.81
C LEU A 158 -12.49 -3.71 -6.04
N VAL A 159 -11.77 -4.71 -5.54
CA VAL A 159 -12.34 -5.80 -4.74
C VAL A 159 -13.01 -5.28 -3.46
N THR A 160 -12.37 -4.33 -2.78
CA THR A 160 -12.94 -3.71 -1.58
C THR A 160 -14.22 -2.95 -1.91
N ILE A 161 -14.24 -2.17 -3.00
CA ILE A 161 -15.46 -1.44 -3.43
C ILE A 161 -16.60 -2.41 -3.74
N ASP A 162 -16.35 -3.46 -4.51
CA ASP A 162 -17.36 -4.48 -4.86
C ASP A 162 -17.96 -5.13 -3.61
N TYR A 163 -17.13 -5.39 -2.60
CA TYR A 163 -17.57 -5.93 -1.31
C TYR A 163 -18.51 -4.99 -0.57
N TYR A 164 -18.19 -3.70 -0.47
CA TYR A 164 -19.05 -2.73 0.20
C TYR A 164 -20.38 -2.54 -0.52
N ILE A 165 -20.38 -2.48 -1.86
CA ILE A 165 -21.62 -2.40 -2.65
C ILE A 165 -22.52 -3.61 -2.37
N ALA A 166 -21.95 -4.82 -2.40
CA ALA A 166 -22.71 -6.04 -2.14
C ALA A 166 -23.31 -6.09 -0.72
N MET A 167 -22.59 -5.57 0.27
CA MET A 167 -23.07 -5.48 1.65
C MET A 167 -24.28 -4.54 1.77
N GLU A 168 -24.20 -3.35 1.17
CA GLU A 168 -25.29 -2.36 1.17
C GLU A 168 -26.54 -2.88 0.46
N GLU A 169 -26.37 -3.53 -0.70
CA GLU A 169 -27.49 -4.16 -1.42
C GLU A 169 -28.18 -5.24 -0.57
N TYR A 170 -27.41 -6.06 0.14
CA TYR A 170 -27.94 -7.06 1.06
C TYR A 170 -28.72 -6.41 2.21
N GLN A 171 -28.21 -5.33 2.79
CA GLN A 171 -28.90 -4.59 3.85
C GLN A 171 -30.23 -4.03 3.38
N MET A 172 -30.26 -3.39 2.20
CA MET A 172 -31.51 -2.89 1.61
C MET A 172 -32.52 -4.01 1.37
N ALA A 173 -32.09 -5.15 0.83
CA ALA A 173 -32.97 -6.29 0.57
C ALA A 173 -33.49 -6.96 1.86
N SER A 174 -32.73 -6.92 2.95
CA SER A 174 -33.12 -7.50 4.25
C SER A 174 -33.95 -6.57 5.13
N SER A 175 -33.99 -5.27 4.81
CA SER A 175 -34.78 -4.29 5.56
C SER A 175 -36.28 -4.54 5.36
N PRO A 176 -37.10 -4.49 6.44
CA PRO A 176 -38.54 -4.69 6.30
C PRO A 176 -39.14 -3.57 5.45
N VAL A 177 -39.90 -3.96 4.42
CA VAL A 177 -40.66 -3.03 3.59
C VAL A 177 -41.68 -2.30 4.48
N PRO A 178 -41.79 -0.96 4.41
CA PRO A 178 -42.78 -0.19 5.17
C PRO A 178 -44.23 -0.53 4.78
#